data_AF-M5FSG1-F1
#
_entry.id   AF-M5FSG1-F1
#
_cell.length_a   1.000
_cell.length_b   1.000
_cell.length_c   1.000
_cell.angle_alpha   90.00
_cell.angle_beta   90.00
_cell.angle_gamma   90.00
#
_symmetry.space_group_name_H-M   'P 1'
#
loop_
_entity.id
_entity.type
_entity.pdbx_description
1 polymer ?
#
loop_
_entity_poly.entity_id
_entity_poly.type
_entity_poly.pdbx_seq_one_letter_code
_entity_poly.pdbx_strand_id
1 'polypeptide(L)'
;MPALGEFSKLEKLFEDELLRREGPFKPGERCRDCLQGSAVSRCTDCFGRQGFCDACIVQAHKALPFHRIQKWNGLFFERVTLTKLGAILAFCQCCGSNCNRRKITVVHTNGLHEVEIGLCAGASASPHFIQLLQHDMFPATIKSPVTAVTFDCLRDFHQHSLCSKKSAYDYVTKLARSTDNVVPM
;
A
#
# COMPACT_ATOMS: atom_id res chain seq x y z
N MET A 1 -7.58 37.19 13.84
CA MET A 1 -6.77 35.96 14.05
C MET A 1 -6.95 35.44 15.48
N PRO A 2 -8.11 34.85 15.84
CA PRO A 2 -8.37 34.35 17.20
C PRO A 2 -7.80 32.94 17.45
N ALA A 3 -7.62 32.15 16.39
CA ALA A 3 -7.31 30.72 16.49
C ALA A 3 -5.92 30.41 17.09
N LEU A 4 -4.91 31.24 16.84
CA LEU A 4 -3.53 30.99 17.31
C LEU A 4 -3.42 30.95 18.85
N GLY A 5 -4.21 31.78 19.56
CA GLY A 5 -4.22 31.80 21.03
C GLY A 5 -4.93 30.58 21.67
N GLU A 6 -5.78 29.89 20.92
CA GLU A 6 -6.45 28.66 21.37
C GLU A 6 -5.54 27.43 21.18
N PHE A 7 -4.81 27.35 20.07
CA PHE A 7 -3.85 26.26 19.82
C PHE A 7 -2.72 26.25 20.86
N SER A 8 -2.20 27.40 21.25
CA SER A 8 -1.13 27.48 22.27
C SER A 8 -1.57 26.90 23.63
N LYS A 9 -2.86 27.00 23.99
CA LYS A 9 -3.38 26.39 25.22
C LYS A 9 -3.48 24.88 25.16
N LEU A 10 -3.50 24.31 23.95
CA LEU A 10 -3.66 22.88 23.69
C LEU A 10 -2.38 22.23 23.17
N GLU A 11 -1.27 22.97 23.11
CA GLU A 11 0.00 22.56 22.51
C GLU A 11 0.42 21.16 22.95
N LYS A 12 0.43 20.90 24.26
CA LYS A 12 0.77 19.57 24.81
C LYS A 12 -0.13 18.44 24.32
N LEU A 13 -1.44 18.69 24.18
CA LEU A 13 -2.38 17.67 23.70
C LEU A 13 -2.16 17.37 22.21
N PHE A 14 -1.81 18.39 21.42
CA PHE A 14 -1.43 18.19 20.02
C PHE A 14 -0.11 17.43 19.91
N GLU A 15 0.89 17.78 20.70
CA GLU A 15 2.18 17.08 20.74
C GLU A 15 1.99 15.61 21.12
N ASP A 16 1.25 15.32 22.19
CA ASP A 16 0.96 13.95 22.62
C ASP A 16 0.28 13.13 21.52
N GLU A 17 -0.69 13.72 20.82
CA GLU A 17 -1.39 13.06 19.71
C GLU A 17 -0.50 12.88 18.47
N LEU A 18 0.34 13.86 18.14
CA LEU A 18 1.31 13.76 17.03
C LEU A 18 2.35 12.67 17.34
N LEU A 19 2.86 12.63 18.56
CA LEU A 19 3.77 11.59 19.03
C LEU A 19 3.09 10.22 19.02
N ARG A 20 1.84 10.11 19.46
CA ARG A 20 1.06 8.86 19.38
C ARG A 20 0.89 8.38 17.94
N ARG A 21 0.76 9.29 16.97
CA ARG A 21 0.63 8.96 15.54
C ARG A 21 1.93 8.46 14.91
N GLU A 22 3.09 8.80 15.47
CA GLU A 22 4.40 8.37 14.97
C GLU A 22 5.02 7.24 15.80
N GLY A 23 4.71 7.18 17.09
CA GLY A 23 5.19 6.22 18.07
C GLY A 23 4.41 4.91 18.12
N PRO A 24 4.93 3.90 18.83
CA PRO A 24 4.38 2.55 18.87
C PRO A 24 2.97 2.51 19.45
N PHE A 25 2.28 1.41 19.16
CA PHE A 25 1.11 1.02 19.93
C PHE A 25 1.47 0.84 21.40
N LYS A 26 0.49 1.07 22.28
CA LYS A 26 0.70 0.87 23.72
C LYS A 26 1.07 -0.60 23.98
N PRO A 27 1.94 -0.89 24.95
CA PRO A 27 2.20 -2.27 25.36
C PRO A 27 0.88 -3.00 25.67
N GLY A 28 0.66 -4.16 25.04
CA GLY A 28 -0.58 -4.93 25.20
C GLY A 28 -1.78 -4.42 24.39
N GLU A 29 -1.61 -3.40 23.54
CA GLU A 29 -2.65 -2.95 22.64
C GLU A 29 -3.06 -4.07 21.68
N ARG A 30 -4.37 -4.29 21.60
CA ARG A 30 -4.96 -5.40 20.86
C ARG A 30 -5.34 -4.94 19.47
N CYS A 31 -5.28 -5.89 18.53
CA CYS A 31 -5.74 -5.70 17.17
C CYS A 31 -7.19 -5.19 17.17
N ARG A 32 -7.44 -4.14 16.37
CA ARG A 32 -8.74 -3.50 16.23
C ARG A 32 -9.87 -4.46 15.84
N ASP A 33 -9.58 -5.42 14.98
CA ASP A 33 -10.60 -6.30 14.40
C ASP A 33 -10.84 -7.54 15.27
N CYS A 34 -9.79 -8.36 15.52
CA CYS A 34 -9.98 -9.63 16.21
C CYS A 34 -9.95 -9.53 17.74
N LEU A 35 -9.48 -8.41 18.30
CA LEU A 35 -9.34 -8.17 19.76
C LEU A 35 -8.51 -9.23 20.51
N GLN A 36 -7.76 -10.07 19.78
CA GLN A 36 -6.98 -11.18 20.32
C GLN A 36 -5.49 -11.02 19.99
N GLY A 37 -5.17 -10.74 18.73
CA GLY A 37 -3.79 -10.53 18.29
C GLY A 37 -3.23 -9.20 18.78
N SER A 38 -1.91 -9.09 18.86
CA SER A 38 -1.23 -7.83 19.18
C SER A 38 -1.33 -6.84 18.02
N ALA A 39 -1.59 -5.57 18.33
CA ALA A 39 -1.47 -4.48 17.37
C ALA A 39 0.02 -4.22 17.10
N VAL A 40 0.50 -4.70 15.95
CA VAL A 40 1.91 -4.56 15.54
C VAL A 40 2.04 -3.89 14.17
N SER A 41 0.97 -3.86 13.39
CA SER A 41 0.93 -3.34 12.04
C SER A 41 -0.14 -2.25 11.90
N ARG A 42 0.15 -1.22 11.11
CA ARG A 42 -0.79 -0.13 10.75
C ARG A 42 -0.75 0.18 9.27
N CYS A 43 -1.87 0.72 8.78
CA CYS A 43 -1.94 1.35 7.49
C CYS A 43 -1.85 2.89 7.65
N THR A 44 -1.04 3.55 6.82
CA THR A 44 -0.90 5.01 6.85
C THR A 44 -1.85 5.73 5.90
N ASP A 45 -2.51 5.00 5.01
CA ASP A 45 -3.53 5.53 4.07
C ASP A 45 -4.95 5.38 4.62
N CYS A 46 -5.20 4.40 5.50
CA CYS A 46 -6.50 4.24 6.17
C CYS A 46 -6.74 5.33 7.22
N PHE A 47 -8.00 5.71 7.36
CA PHE A 47 -8.42 6.68 8.36
C PHE A 47 -8.09 6.21 9.79
N GLY A 48 -7.45 7.08 10.56
CA GLY A 48 -7.19 6.88 11.99
C GLY A 48 -5.97 6.02 12.36
N ARG A 49 -5.22 5.45 11.40
CA ARG A 49 -3.99 4.66 11.64
C ARG A 49 -4.13 3.61 12.75
N GLN A 50 -5.25 2.89 12.75
CA GLN A 50 -5.58 1.89 13.77
C GLN A 50 -4.60 0.70 13.74
N GLY A 51 -4.45 0.04 14.89
CA GLY A 51 -3.54 -1.09 15.05
C GLY A 51 -4.17 -2.44 14.76
N PHE A 52 -3.44 -3.27 14.01
CA PHE A 52 -3.87 -4.59 13.58
C PHE A 52 -2.79 -5.62 13.84
N CYS A 53 -3.20 -6.88 13.99
CA CYS A 53 -2.29 -8.00 13.78
C CYS A 53 -2.09 -8.24 12.27
N ASP A 54 -1.04 -9.00 11.91
CA ASP A 54 -0.68 -9.23 10.49
C ASP A 54 -1.81 -9.91 9.70
N ALA A 55 -2.55 -10.84 10.31
CA ALA A 55 -3.67 -11.50 9.64
C ALA A 55 -4.82 -10.52 9.35
N CYS A 56 -5.23 -9.71 10.33
CA CYS A 56 -6.33 -8.77 10.16
C CYS A 56 -5.97 -7.64 9.19
N ILE A 57 -4.74 -7.13 9.21
CA ILE A 57 -4.35 -6.08 8.27
C ILE A 57 -4.35 -6.58 6.83
N VAL A 58 -3.90 -7.82 6.59
CA VAL A 58 -3.98 -8.45 5.26
C VAL A 58 -5.43 -8.61 4.82
N GLN A 59 -6.32 -9.05 5.71
CA GLN A 59 -7.74 -9.19 5.39
C GLN A 59 -8.41 -7.85 5.08
N ALA A 60 -8.16 -6.82 5.89
CA ALA A 60 -8.72 -5.49 5.73
C ALA A 60 -8.30 -4.81 4.41
N HIS A 61 -7.14 -5.17 3.86
CA HIS A 61 -6.57 -4.55 2.66
C HIS A 61 -6.68 -5.40 1.39
N LYS A 62 -7.50 -6.45 1.38
CA LYS A 62 -7.73 -7.28 0.17
C LYS A 62 -8.21 -6.46 -1.03
N ALA A 63 -9.10 -5.49 -0.80
CA ALA A 63 -9.64 -4.61 -1.84
C ALA A 63 -8.84 -3.31 -2.00
N LEU A 64 -7.83 -3.08 -1.16
CA LEU A 64 -7.01 -1.86 -1.13
C LEU A 64 -5.53 -2.24 -1.09
N PRO A 65 -5.04 -3.01 -2.09
CA PRO A 65 -3.75 -3.69 -2.00
C PRO A 65 -2.54 -2.76 -2.12
N PHE A 66 -2.76 -1.52 -2.54
CA PHE A 66 -1.71 -0.51 -2.71
C PHE A 66 -1.65 0.48 -1.54
N HIS A 67 -2.37 0.23 -0.46
CA HIS A 67 -2.21 1.00 0.77
C HIS A 67 -0.84 0.72 1.42
N ARG A 68 -0.25 1.78 1.99
CA ARG A 68 1.07 1.73 2.62
C ARG A 68 0.97 1.18 4.05
N ILE A 69 1.67 0.08 4.30
CA ILE A 69 1.68 -0.60 5.59
C ILE A 69 3.01 -0.36 6.31
N GLN A 70 2.93 -0.22 7.62
CA GLN A 70 4.07 -0.18 8.52
C GLN A 70 3.91 -1.24 9.61
N LYS A 71 5.03 -1.82 10.04
CA LYS A 71 5.10 -2.76 11.16
C LYS A 71 6.08 -2.26 12.21
N TRP A 72 5.75 -2.45 13.48
CA TRP A 72 6.65 -2.12 14.58
C TRP A 72 7.75 -3.18 14.69
N ASN A 73 9.02 -2.78 14.59
CA ASN A 73 10.16 -3.69 14.69
C ASN A 73 10.82 -3.71 16.08
N GLY A 74 10.26 -2.98 17.04
CA GLY A 74 10.83 -2.80 18.38
C GLY A 74 11.44 -1.42 18.60
N LEU A 75 11.89 -0.75 17.53
CA LEU A 75 12.53 0.57 17.60
C LEU A 75 11.72 1.64 16.88
N PHE A 76 11.20 1.33 15.70
CA PHE A 76 10.40 2.25 14.88
C PHE A 76 9.41 1.50 14.00
N PHE A 77 8.51 2.24 13.36
CA PHE A 77 7.64 1.70 12.33
C PHE A 77 8.38 1.60 10.99
N GLU A 78 8.74 0.37 10.61
CA GLU A 78 9.32 0.09 9.31
C GLU A 78 8.24 -0.14 8.25
N ARG A 79 8.50 0.28 7.01
CA ARG A 79 7.63 -0.02 5.89
C ARG A 79 7.65 -1.52 5.61
N VAL A 80 6.48 -2.10 5.44
CA VAL A 80 6.31 -3.50 5.01
C VAL A 80 5.29 -3.58 3.88
N THR A 81 5.46 -4.51 2.96
CA THR A 81 4.45 -4.76 1.92
C THR A 81 3.43 -5.76 2.44
N LEU A 82 2.18 -5.68 1.96
CA LEU A 82 1.16 -6.67 2.28
C LEU A 82 1.62 -8.09 1.92
N THR A 83 2.39 -8.24 0.83
CA THR A 83 2.99 -9.53 0.43
C THR A 83 3.98 -10.07 1.44
N LYS A 84 4.82 -9.23 2.07
CA LYS A 84 5.70 -9.67 3.17
C LYS A 84 4.91 -10.14 4.40
N LEU A 85 3.68 -9.66 4.56
CA LEU A 85 2.74 -10.12 5.59
C LEU A 85 1.88 -11.33 5.15
N GLY A 86 2.07 -11.84 3.94
CA GLY A 86 1.39 -13.02 3.40
C GLY A 86 0.20 -12.73 2.47
N ALA A 87 -0.01 -11.48 2.05
CA ALA A 87 -1.07 -11.16 1.08
C ALA A 87 -0.70 -11.60 -0.35
N ILE A 88 -1.69 -12.15 -1.03
CA ILE A 88 -1.62 -12.53 -2.44
C ILE A 88 -2.81 -11.88 -3.16
N LEU A 89 -2.54 -11.16 -4.25
CA LEU A 89 -3.58 -10.62 -5.12
C LEU A 89 -4.01 -11.70 -6.11
N ALA A 90 -4.92 -12.56 -5.67
CA ALA A 90 -5.44 -13.64 -6.50
C ALA A 90 -6.47 -13.10 -7.51
N PHE A 91 -6.23 -13.33 -8.80
CA PHE A 91 -7.13 -12.86 -9.86
C PHE A 91 -8.25 -13.85 -10.23
N CYS A 92 -8.24 -15.04 -9.63
CA CYS A 92 -9.30 -16.04 -9.78
C CYS A 92 -9.80 -16.52 -8.41
N GLN A 93 -11.08 -16.91 -8.37
CA GLN A 93 -11.65 -17.66 -7.25
C GLN A 93 -11.56 -19.18 -7.46
N CYS A 94 -11.40 -19.66 -8.70
CA CYS A 94 -11.44 -21.10 -9.02
C CYS A 94 -10.18 -21.87 -8.61
N CYS A 95 -9.03 -21.21 -8.49
CA CYS A 95 -7.75 -21.87 -8.32
C CYS A 95 -7.28 -21.94 -6.85
N GLY A 96 -8.02 -21.32 -5.91
CA GLY A 96 -7.62 -21.22 -4.50
C GLY A 96 -6.18 -20.71 -4.37
N SER A 97 -5.32 -21.51 -3.69
CA SER A 97 -3.90 -21.22 -3.48
C SER A 97 -2.95 -21.71 -4.59
N ASN A 98 -3.47 -22.41 -5.61
CA ASN A 98 -2.69 -23.11 -6.64
C ASN A 98 -2.45 -22.27 -7.93
N CYS A 99 -2.78 -20.99 -7.92
CA CYS A 99 -2.41 -20.07 -9.00
C CYS A 99 -0.90 -20.03 -9.23
N ASN A 100 -0.49 -19.69 -10.46
CA ASN A 100 0.89 -19.34 -10.73
C ASN A 100 1.21 -18.02 -10.01
N ARG A 101 1.98 -18.10 -8.92
CA ARG A 101 2.35 -16.93 -8.13
C ARG A 101 3.54 -16.23 -8.76
N ARG A 102 3.44 -14.91 -8.90
CA ARG A 102 4.53 -14.08 -9.44
C ARG A 102 4.65 -12.82 -8.62
N LYS A 103 5.88 -12.42 -8.31
CA LYS A 103 6.16 -11.10 -7.73
C LYS A 103 6.32 -10.10 -8.85
N ILE A 104 5.63 -8.98 -8.75
CA ILE A 104 5.70 -7.86 -9.69
C ILE A 104 5.81 -6.54 -8.92
N THR A 105 6.33 -5.53 -9.59
CA THR A 105 6.30 -4.15 -9.10
C THR A 105 5.11 -3.43 -9.72
N VAL A 106 4.22 -2.89 -8.89
CA VAL A 106 3.08 -2.09 -9.33
C VAL A 106 3.33 -0.61 -9.03
N VAL A 107 3.23 0.21 -10.06
CA VAL A 107 3.31 1.68 -9.95
C VAL A 107 1.91 2.23 -9.67
N HIS A 108 1.74 2.85 -8.50
CA HIS A 108 0.50 3.45 -8.03
C HIS A 108 0.72 4.93 -7.65
N THR A 109 -0.36 5.69 -7.47
CA THR A 109 -0.32 7.14 -7.20
C THR A 109 0.43 7.53 -5.91
N ASN A 110 0.51 6.59 -4.96
CA ASN A 110 1.20 6.77 -3.68
C ASN A 110 2.61 6.12 -3.62
N GLY A 111 3.08 5.49 -4.70
CA GLY A 111 4.41 4.87 -4.76
C GLY A 111 4.47 3.57 -5.56
N LEU A 112 5.60 2.87 -5.41
CA LEU A 112 5.88 1.57 -6.00
C LEU A 112 5.59 0.49 -4.95
N HIS A 113 4.94 -0.58 -5.40
CA HIS A 113 4.52 -1.70 -4.54
C HIS A 113 5.03 -3.01 -5.08
N GLU A 114 5.85 -3.71 -4.32
CA GLU A 114 6.13 -5.12 -4.57
C GLU A 114 4.94 -5.95 -4.09
N VAL A 115 4.28 -6.62 -5.03
CA VAL A 115 3.11 -7.45 -4.77
C VAL A 115 3.30 -8.85 -5.34
N GLU A 116 2.82 -9.85 -4.63
CA GLU A 116 2.64 -11.20 -5.14
C GLU A 116 1.23 -11.35 -5.71
N ILE A 117 1.15 -11.60 -7.01
CA ILE A 117 -0.09 -11.84 -7.73
C ILE A 117 -0.29 -13.34 -7.96
N GLY A 118 -1.54 -13.78 -8.00
CA GLY A 118 -1.93 -15.13 -8.37
C GLY A 118 -2.58 -15.15 -9.74
N LEU A 119 -1.83 -15.58 -10.76
CA LEU A 119 -2.32 -15.72 -12.14
C LEU A 119 -3.01 -17.07 -12.34
N CYS A 120 -4.20 -17.02 -12.93
CA CYS A 120 -4.97 -18.20 -13.31
C CYS A 120 -4.36 -18.87 -14.54
N ALA A 121 -4.22 -20.19 -14.50
CA ALA A 121 -3.77 -21.01 -15.64
C ALA A 121 -4.77 -22.13 -15.98
N GLY A 122 -6.02 -22.02 -15.53
CA GLY A 122 -7.08 -22.97 -15.85
C GLY A 122 -7.48 -22.94 -17.33
N ALA A 123 -8.21 -23.95 -17.79
CA ALA A 123 -8.60 -24.09 -19.20
C ALA A 123 -9.40 -22.89 -19.75
N SER A 124 -10.16 -22.19 -18.91
CA SER A 124 -10.93 -21.00 -19.25
C SER A 124 -10.25 -19.68 -18.84
N ALA A 125 -8.95 -19.72 -18.50
CA ALA A 125 -8.23 -18.54 -18.03
C ALA A 125 -7.91 -17.58 -19.18
N SER A 126 -8.19 -16.29 -18.98
CA SER A 126 -7.67 -15.24 -19.85
C SER A 126 -6.14 -15.24 -19.85
N PRO A 127 -5.48 -14.77 -20.93
CA PRO A 127 -4.04 -14.53 -20.92
C PRO A 127 -3.61 -13.63 -19.73
N HIS A 128 -2.40 -13.84 -19.19
CA HIS A 128 -1.94 -13.13 -17.98
C HIS A 128 -2.03 -11.60 -18.06
N PHE A 129 -1.75 -11.02 -19.23
CA PHE A 129 -1.84 -9.56 -19.42
C PHE A 129 -3.29 -9.06 -19.37
N ILE A 130 -4.26 -9.86 -19.84
CA ILE A 130 -5.69 -9.56 -19.70
C ILE A 130 -6.12 -9.65 -18.25
N GLN A 131 -5.62 -10.63 -17.50
CA GLN A 131 -5.92 -10.73 -16.06
C GLN A 131 -5.43 -9.47 -15.31
N LEU A 132 -4.26 -8.92 -15.64
CA LEU A 132 -3.83 -7.63 -15.07
C LEU A 132 -4.81 -6.49 -15.42
N LEU A 133 -5.21 -6.40 -16.69
CA LEU A 133 -6.16 -5.37 -17.14
C LEU A 133 -7.52 -5.48 -16.46
N GLN A 134 -8.01 -6.69 -16.22
CA GLN A 134 -9.25 -6.97 -15.48
C GLN A 134 -9.18 -6.56 -14.00
N HIS A 135 -7.98 -6.37 -13.47
CA HIS A 135 -7.71 -5.94 -12.10
C HIS A 135 -7.04 -4.56 -12.05
N ASP A 136 -7.43 -3.70 -13.00
CA ASP A 136 -7.02 -2.29 -13.10
C ASP A 136 -5.51 -2.01 -13.20
N MET A 137 -4.76 -2.96 -13.75
CA MET A 137 -3.32 -2.86 -13.94
C MET A 137 -2.95 -2.96 -15.43
N PHE A 138 -2.35 -1.89 -15.95
CA PHE A 138 -1.77 -1.87 -17.28
C PHE A 138 -0.37 -2.51 -17.26
N PRO A 139 -0.13 -3.60 -17.99
CA PRO A 139 1.17 -4.27 -18.00
C PRO A 139 2.21 -3.43 -18.76
N ALA A 140 3.41 -3.24 -18.18
CA ALA A 140 4.52 -2.59 -18.88
C ALA A 140 5.14 -3.51 -19.96
N THR A 141 5.02 -4.83 -19.79
CA THR A 141 5.47 -5.84 -20.76
C THR A 141 4.44 -6.96 -20.92
N ILE A 142 4.25 -7.45 -22.14
CA ILE A 142 3.20 -8.44 -22.47
C ILE A 142 3.65 -9.88 -22.14
N LYS A 143 4.89 -10.25 -22.52
CA LYS A 143 5.36 -11.65 -22.44
C LYS A 143 5.59 -12.13 -21.00
N SER A 144 6.05 -11.24 -20.12
CA SER A 144 6.26 -11.54 -18.71
C SER A 144 6.26 -10.24 -17.91
N PRO A 145 5.10 -9.77 -17.43
CA PRO A 145 5.01 -8.54 -16.67
C PRO A 145 5.79 -8.70 -15.37
N VAL A 146 6.91 -8.00 -15.26
CA VAL A 146 7.62 -7.76 -14.00
C VAL A 146 7.15 -6.44 -13.39
N THR A 147 6.59 -5.55 -14.24
CA THR A 147 6.06 -4.25 -13.84
C THR A 147 4.68 -4.04 -14.42
N ALA A 148 3.78 -3.46 -13.62
CA ALA A 148 2.48 -2.97 -14.08
C ALA A 148 2.22 -1.57 -13.51
N VAL A 149 1.34 -0.81 -14.15
CA VAL A 149 0.94 0.54 -13.74
C VAL A 149 -0.56 0.57 -13.54
N THR A 150 -1.03 1.04 -12.40
CA THR A 150 -2.49 1.15 -12.16
C THR A 150 -3.12 2.19 -13.08
N PHE A 151 -4.38 2.01 -13.48
CA PHE A 151 -5.08 3.03 -14.27
C PHE A 151 -5.22 4.37 -13.52
N ASP A 152 -5.33 4.34 -12.18
CA ASP A 152 -5.31 5.55 -11.36
C ASP A 152 -4.00 6.31 -11.50
N CYS A 153 -2.86 5.61 -11.53
CA CYS A 153 -1.55 6.21 -11.77
C CYS A 153 -1.46 6.83 -13.18
N LEU A 154 -2.01 6.17 -14.20
CA LEU A 154 -2.05 6.72 -15.56
C LEU A 154 -2.91 7.99 -15.63
N ARG A 155 -4.07 8.01 -14.94
CA ARG A 155 -4.97 9.15 -14.87
C ARG A 155 -4.33 10.34 -14.14
N ASP A 156 -3.72 10.09 -12.99
CA ASP A 156 -3.01 11.11 -12.20
C ASP A 156 -1.81 11.67 -12.98
N PHE A 157 -1.04 10.81 -13.64
CA PHE A 157 0.06 11.26 -14.51
C PHE A 157 -0.44 12.13 -15.67
N HIS A 158 -1.56 11.77 -16.30
CA HIS A 158 -2.12 12.57 -17.39
C HIS A 158 -2.47 13.99 -16.91
N GLN A 159 -3.08 14.14 -15.74
CA GLN A 159 -3.36 15.44 -15.14
C GLN A 159 -2.07 16.21 -14.83
N HIS A 160 -1.05 15.57 -14.26
CA HIS A 160 0.24 16.21 -14.01
C HIS A 160 0.95 16.64 -15.30
N SER A 161 0.85 15.84 -16.36
CA SER A 161 1.40 16.16 -17.67
C SER A 161 0.73 17.42 -18.25
N LEU A 162 -0.60 17.53 -18.17
CA LEU A 162 -1.36 18.67 -18.67
C LEU A 162 -1.19 19.94 -17.82
N CYS A 163 -1.30 19.82 -16.50
CA CYS A 163 -1.36 20.97 -15.58
C CYS A 163 0.02 21.47 -15.13
N SER A 164 1.04 20.61 -15.15
CA SER A 164 2.38 20.94 -14.62
C SER A 164 3.54 20.60 -15.56
N LYS A 165 3.27 20.15 -16.80
CA LYS A 165 4.28 19.72 -17.79
C LYS A 165 5.29 18.71 -17.23
N LYS A 166 4.86 17.92 -16.25
CA LYS A 166 5.72 16.97 -15.56
C LYS A 166 6.06 15.84 -16.52
N SER A 167 7.35 15.53 -16.67
CA SER A 167 7.78 14.39 -17.47
C SER A 167 7.39 13.07 -16.79
N ALA A 168 7.27 12.00 -17.56
CA ALA A 168 7.05 10.66 -16.99
C ALA A 168 8.17 10.27 -16.02
N TYR A 169 9.42 10.65 -16.33
CA TYR A 169 10.58 10.42 -15.49
C TYR A 169 10.46 11.11 -14.12
N ASP A 170 10.13 12.40 -14.09
CA ASP A 170 9.99 13.16 -12.84
C ASP A 170 8.81 12.68 -12.01
N TYR A 171 7.77 12.17 -12.68
CA TYR A 171 6.60 11.60 -12.02
C TYR A 171 6.92 10.27 -11.35
N VAL A 172 7.56 9.34 -12.07
CA VAL A 172 8.01 8.08 -11.47
C VAL A 172 9.06 8.32 -10.38
N THR A 173 9.97 9.27 -10.56
CA THR A 173 10.95 9.66 -9.51
C THR A 173 10.26 10.17 -8.25
N LYS A 174 9.18 10.95 -8.39
CA LYS A 174 8.34 11.37 -7.24
C LYS A 174 7.72 10.16 -6.54
N LEU A 175 7.24 9.17 -7.29
CA LEU A 175 6.64 7.96 -6.73
C LEU A 175 7.68 7.07 -6.03
N ALA A 176 8.87 6.91 -6.62
CA ALA A 176 9.99 6.20 -6.00
C ALA A 176 10.37 6.85 -4.65
N ARG A 177 10.53 8.18 -4.62
CA ARG A 177 10.81 8.93 -3.38
C ARG A 177 9.68 8.87 -2.35
N SER A 178 8.42 8.76 -2.80
CA SER A 178 7.27 8.56 -1.91
C SER A 178 7.24 7.15 -1.30
N THR A 179 7.95 6.20 -1.93
CA THR A 179 8.09 4.81 -1.48
C THR A 179 9.21 4.69 -0.45
N ASP A 180 10.39 5.20 -0.84
CA ASP A 180 11.59 5.32 -0.02
C ASP A 180 12.35 6.58 -0.48
N ASN A 181 12.52 7.54 0.44
CA ASN A 181 13.19 8.80 0.13
C ASN A 181 14.71 8.75 0.35
N VAL A 182 15.23 7.69 0.97
CA VAL A 182 16.67 7.49 1.23
C VAL A 182 17.31 6.77 0.04
N VAL A 183 16.68 5.68 -0.42
CA VAL A 183 17.12 4.92 -1.60
C VAL A 183 15.92 4.68 -2.51
N PRO A 184 15.60 5.65 -3.40
CA PRO A 184 14.49 5.51 -4.33
C PRO A 184 14.76 4.34 -5.30
N MET A 185 13.80 3.43 -5.43
CA MET A 185 13.84 2.31 -6.40
C MET A 185 13.70 2.78 -7.85
#